data_AF-A0A351BLF7-F1
#
_entry.id   AF-A0A351BLF7-F1
#
_cell.length_a   1.000
_cell.length_b   1.000
_cell.length_c   1.000
_cell.angle_alpha   90.00
_cell.angle_beta   90.00
_cell.angle_gamma   90.00
#
_symmetry.space_group_name_H-M   'P 1'
#
loop_
_entity.id
_entity.type
_entity.pdbx_description
1 polymer ?
#
loop_
_entity_poly.entity_id
_entity_poly.type
_entity_poly.pdbx_seq_one_letter_code
_entity_poly.pdbx_strand_id
1 'polypeptide(L)'
;LVGMHFTLLALLATRRTVKPLLALMIVTTVIASHYMSAYGVFLDPSMLRNVVRTDMLEARELFSPALAAHLLLYALLPLLLLWRTRVVVRPPLRAGGVRLLALLLAVVAMAGSLAVVYKPFSSLMRNHKEVRYLITPANYLWSLASVAARDARGAAKPHEALGLDASPGPSWEKGSKPRFVVVVVGETARAANWGLNGYARQTTPELARLNVINFSKVTSCGTNTDVSLPCMFAPVGRRSYDAERINGSESLLHVLSRAGVGVHWRDNQSGCKGVCEGLPTETVAGLNPPGLCDGGRCLDGG
;
A
#
# COMPACT_ATOMS: atom_id res chain seq x y z
N LEU A 1 10.48 21.16 11.59
CA LEU A 1 9.23 20.37 11.53
C LEU A 1 7.99 21.17 11.89
N VAL A 2 7.89 21.75 13.09
CA VAL A 2 6.71 22.55 13.51
C VAL A 2 6.39 23.67 12.52
N GLY A 3 7.38 24.46 12.09
CA GLY A 3 7.19 25.52 11.09
C GLY A 3 6.64 25.00 9.74
N MET A 4 7.10 23.84 9.28
CA MET A 4 6.60 23.20 8.05
C MET A 4 5.12 22.83 8.18
N HIS A 5 4.75 22.12 9.26
CA HIS A 5 3.36 21.71 9.49
C HIS A 5 2.44 22.92 9.69
N PHE A 6 2.89 23.93 10.44
CA PHE A 6 2.15 25.17 10.59
C PHE A 6 1.90 25.82 9.23
N THR A 7 2.91 25.95 8.39
CA THR A 7 2.78 26.57 7.05
C THR A 7 1.77 25.83 6.19
N LEU A 8 1.84 24.49 6.13
CA LEU A 8 0.91 23.66 5.35
C LEU A 8 -0.54 23.80 5.84
N LEU A 9 -0.77 23.68 7.16
CA LEU A 9 -2.10 23.80 7.74
C LEU A 9 -2.64 25.23 7.63
N ALA A 10 -1.77 26.22 7.81
CA ALA A 10 -2.12 27.63 7.72
C ALA A 10 -2.41 28.08 6.30
N LEU A 11 -2.27 27.27 5.25
CA LEU A 11 -2.81 27.55 3.91
C LEU A 11 -4.27 27.12 3.77
N LEU A 12 -4.67 26.07 4.47
CA LEU A 12 -6.02 25.47 4.40
C LEU A 12 -6.94 25.90 5.55
N ALA A 13 -6.37 26.50 6.61
CA ALA A 13 -7.08 26.97 7.78
C ALA A 13 -7.87 28.26 7.51
N THR A 14 -9.18 28.12 7.26
CA THR A 14 -10.14 29.23 7.27
C THR A 14 -10.97 29.21 8.55
N ARG A 15 -11.75 30.26 8.82
CA ARG A 15 -12.59 30.37 10.03
C ARG A 15 -13.54 29.17 10.24
N ARG A 16 -13.97 28.51 9.16
CA ARG A 16 -14.88 27.35 9.21
C ARG A 16 -14.13 26.01 9.11
N THR A 17 -13.02 25.97 8.37
CA THR A 17 -12.29 24.73 8.10
C THR A 17 -11.22 24.39 9.14
N VAL A 18 -10.72 25.37 9.91
CA VAL A 18 -9.60 25.15 10.84
C VAL A 18 -9.89 24.08 11.91
N LYS A 19 -11.06 24.14 12.56
CA LYS A 19 -11.44 23.16 13.59
C LYS A 19 -11.60 21.74 13.01
N PRO A 20 -12.44 21.50 11.99
CA PRO A 20 -12.60 20.15 11.45
C PRO A 20 -11.30 19.61 10.84
N LEU A 21 -10.51 20.45 10.17
CA LEU A 21 -9.22 20.04 9.60
C LEU A 21 -8.24 19.60 10.70
N LEU A 22 -8.10 20.38 11.77
CA LEU A 22 -7.22 20.02 12.89
C LEU A 22 -7.71 18.78 13.61
N ALA A 23 -9.02 18.63 13.83
CA ALA A 23 -9.59 17.45 14.46
C ALA A 23 -9.29 16.18 13.64
N LEU A 24 -9.52 16.24 12.31
CA LEU A 24 -9.19 15.14 11.41
C LEU A 24 -7.69 14.82 11.47
N MET A 25 -6.82 15.83 11.35
CA MET A 25 -5.37 15.65 11.38
C MET A 25 -4.86 15.07 12.69
N ILE A 26 -5.44 15.46 13.84
CA ILE A 26 -5.11 14.88 15.15
C ILE A 26 -5.43 13.39 15.13
N VAL A 27 -6.66 13.02 14.77
CA VAL A 27 -7.09 11.61 14.76
C VAL A 27 -6.23 10.79 13.80
N THR A 28 -6.06 11.24 12.56
CA THR A 28 -5.26 10.50 11.56
C THR A 28 -3.79 10.40 11.96
N THR A 29 -3.22 11.44 12.59
CA THR A 29 -1.84 11.41 13.07
C THR A 29 -1.66 10.44 14.24
N VAL A 30 -2.62 10.36 15.16
CA VAL A 30 -2.55 9.40 16.27
C VAL A 30 -2.69 7.96 15.77
N ILE A 31 -3.58 7.72 14.80
CA ILE A 31 -3.69 6.41 14.13
C ILE A 31 -2.37 6.06 13.42
N ALA A 32 -1.84 6.98 12.62
CA ALA A 32 -0.56 6.82 11.94
C ALA A 32 0.57 6.50 12.92
N SER A 33 0.69 7.27 14.01
CA SER A 33 1.70 7.08 15.06
C SER A 33 1.57 5.73 15.76
N HIS A 34 0.34 5.25 16.00
CA HIS A 34 0.11 3.91 16.55
C HIS A 34 0.71 2.85 15.64
N TYR A 35 0.36 2.84 14.35
CA TYR A 35 0.85 1.81 13.44
C TYR A 35 2.36 1.92 13.21
N MET A 36 2.90 3.13 13.09
CA MET A 36 4.34 3.35 12.95
C MET A 36 5.14 2.84 14.15
N SER A 37 4.62 3.02 15.37
CA SER A 37 5.31 2.56 16.59
C SER A 37 5.11 1.08 16.87
N ALA A 38 3.91 0.54 16.65
CA ALA A 38 3.59 -0.85 16.93
C ALA A 38 4.16 -1.83 15.88
N TYR A 39 4.14 -1.43 14.60
CA TYR A 39 4.49 -2.32 13.48
C TYR A 39 5.73 -1.87 12.71
N GLY A 40 6.33 -0.72 13.06
CA GLY A 40 7.52 -0.21 12.36
C GLY A 40 7.25 0.18 10.90
N VAL A 41 5.99 0.46 10.54
CA VAL A 41 5.60 0.79 9.17
C VAL A 41 6.01 2.21 8.79
N PHE A 42 6.36 2.40 7.52
CA PHE A 42 6.62 3.70 6.92
C PHE A 42 5.40 4.10 6.08
N LEU A 43 4.90 5.34 6.25
CA LEU A 43 3.75 5.84 5.50
C LEU A 43 4.19 6.45 4.17
N ASP A 44 4.79 5.61 3.34
CA ASP A 44 5.21 5.94 1.98
C ASP A 44 4.06 5.77 0.95
N PRO A 45 4.24 6.17 -0.32
CA PRO A 45 3.20 6.05 -1.33
C PRO A 45 2.72 4.60 -1.56
N SER A 46 3.57 3.59 -1.34
CA SER A 46 3.16 2.19 -1.50
C SER A 46 2.26 1.75 -0.36
N MET A 47 2.58 2.13 0.89
CA MET A 47 1.74 1.84 2.04
C MET A 47 0.39 2.56 1.95
N LEU A 48 0.38 3.84 1.52
CA LEU A 48 -0.89 4.56 1.34
C LEU A 48 -1.73 3.98 0.21
N ARG A 49 -1.10 3.44 -0.85
CA ARG A 49 -1.84 2.70 -1.88
C ARG A 49 -2.45 1.42 -1.33
N ASN A 50 -1.73 0.67 -0.48
CA ASN A 50 -2.31 -0.48 0.21
C ASN A 50 -3.53 -0.06 1.04
N VAL A 51 -3.42 1.02 1.83
CA VAL A 51 -4.54 1.55 2.62
C VAL A 51 -5.76 1.92 1.75
N VAL A 52 -5.52 2.49 0.56
CA VAL A 52 -6.60 2.89 -0.36
C VAL A 52 -7.21 1.68 -1.10
N ARG A 53 -6.43 0.62 -1.35
CA ARG A 53 -6.84 -0.58 -2.10
C ARG A 53 -7.25 -1.77 -1.22
N THR A 54 -7.14 -1.64 0.09
CA THR A 54 -7.59 -2.64 1.07
C THR A 54 -9.12 -2.66 1.13
N ASP A 55 -9.69 -3.84 1.37
CA ASP A 55 -11.13 -4.00 1.58
C ASP A 55 -11.53 -3.84 3.06
N MET A 56 -12.85 -3.84 3.30
CA MET A 56 -13.39 -3.62 4.65
C MET A 56 -13.11 -4.77 5.62
N LEU A 57 -12.95 -6.00 5.14
CA LEU A 57 -12.65 -7.16 6.00
C LEU A 57 -11.19 -7.12 6.43
N GLU A 58 -10.26 -6.86 5.50
CA GLU A 58 -8.84 -6.63 5.82
C GLU A 58 -8.64 -5.47 6.81
N ALA A 59 -9.30 -4.32 6.56
CA ALA A 59 -9.17 -3.15 7.43
C ALA A 59 -9.68 -3.40 8.85
N ARG A 60 -10.69 -4.27 9.01
CA ARG A 60 -11.30 -4.54 10.32
C ARG A 60 -10.35 -5.23 11.29
N GLU A 61 -9.45 -6.06 10.78
CA GLU A 61 -8.48 -6.81 11.60
C GLU A 61 -7.46 -5.91 12.28
N LEU A 62 -7.26 -4.71 11.73
CA LEU A 62 -6.35 -3.73 12.29
C LEU A 62 -6.95 -3.00 13.50
N PHE A 63 -8.28 -3.03 13.70
CA PHE A 63 -8.89 -2.47 14.91
C PHE A 63 -8.61 -3.35 16.12
N SER A 64 -7.78 -2.83 17.01
CA SER A 64 -7.44 -3.48 18.27
C SER A 64 -7.83 -2.62 19.47
N PRO A 65 -8.04 -3.23 20.66
CA PRO A 65 -8.19 -2.49 21.90
C PRO A 65 -6.98 -1.57 22.18
N ALA A 66 -5.78 -1.96 21.74
CA ALA A 66 -4.57 -1.15 21.85
C ALA A 66 -4.65 0.15 21.03
N LEU A 67 -5.20 0.09 19.81
CA LEU A 67 -5.47 1.28 19.00
C LEU A 67 -6.47 2.21 19.70
N ALA A 68 -7.56 1.65 20.25
CA ALA A 68 -8.56 2.42 20.98
C ALA A 68 -7.97 3.13 22.20
N ALA A 69 -7.14 2.44 22.98
CA ALA A 69 -6.41 3.04 24.10
C ALA A 69 -5.44 4.14 23.65
N HIS A 70 -4.73 3.93 22.54
CA HIS A 70 -3.81 4.93 21.97
C HIS A 70 -4.55 6.19 21.51
N LEU A 71 -5.69 6.03 20.82
CA LEU A 71 -6.58 7.13 20.45
C LEU A 71 -7.09 7.88 21.68
N LEU A 72 -7.55 7.16 22.71
CA LEU A 72 -8.05 7.78 23.94
C LEU A 72 -6.96 8.60 24.64
N LEU A 73 -5.73 8.08 24.71
CA LEU A 73 -4.65 8.74 25.45
C LEU A 73 -4.07 9.95 24.69
N TYR A 74 -3.88 9.82 23.37
CA TYR A 74 -3.15 10.82 22.58
C TYR A 74 -4.06 11.75 21.76
N ALA A 75 -5.29 11.36 21.42
CA ALA A 75 -6.22 12.22 20.67
C ALA A 75 -7.21 12.97 21.57
N LEU A 76 -7.66 12.37 22.69
CA LEU A 76 -8.71 12.96 23.52
C LEU A 76 -8.32 14.35 24.06
N LEU A 77 -7.14 14.47 24.67
CA LEU A 77 -6.70 15.73 25.25
C LEU A 77 -6.55 16.84 24.19
N PRO A 78 -5.83 16.64 23.06
CA PRO A 78 -5.78 17.63 21.98
C PRO A 78 -7.15 18.00 21.40
N LEU A 79 -8.07 17.04 21.26
CA LEU A 79 -9.42 17.30 20.76
C LEU A 79 -10.26 18.12 21.74
N LEU A 80 -10.17 17.85 23.05
CA LEU A 80 -10.83 18.64 24.08
C LEU A 80 -10.31 20.08 24.13
N LEU A 81 -8.99 20.26 24.01
CA LEU A 81 -8.37 21.59 23.92
C LEU A 81 -8.86 22.32 22.68
N LEU A 82 -8.84 21.66 21.51
CA LEU A 82 -9.33 22.22 20.25
C LEU A 82 -10.81 22.63 20.33
N TRP A 83 -11.64 21.81 20.98
CA TRP A 83 -13.05 22.11 21.18
C TRP A 83 -13.25 23.39 22.00
N ARG A 84 -12.49 23.54 23.10
CA ARG A 84 -12.53 24.73 23.98
C ARG A 84 -11.98 25.99 23.33
N THR A 85 -11.12 25.89 22.32
CA THR A 85 -10.57 27.08 21.66
C THR A 85 -11.65 27.89 20.95
N ARG A 86 -11.70 29.21 21.21
CA ARG A 86 -12.56 30.15 20.47
C ARG A 86 -11.76 30.77 19.33
N VAL A 87 -12.28 30.66 18.11
CA VAL A 87 -11.67 31.26 16.93
C VAL A 87 -11.97 32.75 16.93
N VAL A 88 -10.94 33.58 17.10
CA VAL A 88 -11.08 35.03 17.06
C VAL A 88 -11.31 35.48 15.62
N VAL A 89 -12.47 36.10 15.36
CA VAL A 89 -12.81 36.64 14.05
C VAL A 89 -12.22 38.04 13.91
N ARG A 90 -11.41 38.25 12.87
CA ARG A 90 -10.81 39.55 12.52
C ARG A 90 -11.37 40.02 11.18
N PRO A 91 -11.41 41.34 10.90
CA PRO A 91 -11.76 41.83 9.57
C PRO A 91 -10.76 41.29 8.53
N PRO A 92 -11.20 41.04 7.29
CA PRO A 92 -10.47 40.21 6.32
C PRO A 92 -9.06 40.75 6.01
N LEU A 93 -8.88 42.06 5.89
CA LEU A 93 -7.58 42.69 5.65
C LEU A 93 -6.60 42.47 6.82
N ARG A 94 -7.05 42.69 8.06
CA ARG A 94 -6.23 42.44 9.26
C ARG A 94 -5.96 40.95 9.46
N ALA A 95 -6.94 40.10 9.16
CA ALA A 95 -6.78 38.64 9.22
C ALA A 95 -5.72 38.16 8.22
N GLY A 96 -5.76 38.68 6.99
CA GLY A 96 -4.78 38.40 5.94
C GLY A 96 -3.37 38.84 6.35
N GLY A 97 -3.21 40.08 6.82
CA GLY A 97 -1.90 40.59 7.25
C GLY A 97 -1.30 39.79 8.41
N VAL A 98 -2.10 39.43 9.41
CA VAL A 98 -1.64 38.60 10.55
C VAL A 98 -1.26 37.20 10.10
N ARG A 99 -2.03 36.60 9.19
CA ARG A 99 -1.74 35.27 8.64
C ARG A 99 -0.47 35.29 7.80
N LEU A 100 -0.29 36.31 6.97
CA LEU A 100 0.92 36.48 6.17
C LEU A 100 2.16 36.65 7.07
N LEU A 101 2.07 37.49 8.10
CA LEU A 101 3.15 37.65 9.08
C LEU A 101 3.47 36.34 9.79
N ALA A 102 2.45 35.60 10.25
CA ALA A 102 2.65 34.31 10.92
C ALA A 102 3.29 33.27 9.98
N LEU A 103 2.90 33.24 8.70
CA LEU A 103 3.51 32.37 7.69
C LEU A 103 4.98 32.75 7.46
N LEU A 104 5.29 34.04 7.31
CA LEU A 104 6.66 34.52 7.14
C LEU A 104 7.54 34.15 8.35
N LEU A 105 7.04 34.38 9.56
CA LEU A 105 7.75 33.99 10.79
C LEU A 105 7.97 32.48 10.87
N ALA A 106 6.99 31.67 10.49
CA ALA A 106 7.13 30.21 10.47
C ALA A 106 8.18 29.74 9.44
N VAL A 107 8.23 30.37 8.27
CA VAL A 107 9.22 30.08 7.23
C VAL A 107 10.62 30.50 7.67
N VAL A 108 10.78 31.69 8.25
CA VAL A 108 12.07 32.17 8.79
C VAL A 108 12.56 31.27 9.91
N ALA A 109 11.69 30.91 10.87
CA ALA A 109 12.04 29.99 11.95
C ALA A 109 12.43 28.61 11.41
N MET A 110 11.72 28.10 10.40
CA MET A 110 12.04 26.84 9.74
C MET A 110 13.41 26.91 9.05
N ALA A 111 13.65 27.92 8.21
CA ALA A 111 14.89 28.11 7.48
C ALA A 111 16.08 28.30 8.42
N GLY A 112 15.92 29.13 9.47
CA GLY A 112 16.94 29.34 10.49
C GLY A 112 17.29 28.04 11.23
N SER A 113 16.27 27.29 11.68
CA SER A 113 16.50 26.00 12.35
C SER A 113 17.22 24.99 11.45
N LEU A 114 16.86 24.93 10.16
CA LEU A 114 17.48 24.04 9.19
C LEU A 114 18.92 24.46 8.86
N ALA A 115 19.21 25.77 8.80
CA ALA A 115 20.55 26.28 8.54
C ALA A 115 21.54 25.86 9.66
N VAL A 116 21.10 25.89 10.91
CA VAL A 116 21.91 25.47 12.08
C VAL A 116 22.30 23.99 11.99
N VAL A 117 21.42 23.12 11.49
CA VAL A 117 21.63 21.66 11.43
C VAL A 117 21.83 21.13 10.00
N TYR A 118 22.18 21.99 9.04
CA TYR A 118 22.15 21.65 7.62
C TYR A 118 23.03 20.45 7.26
N LYS A 119 24.27 20.40 7.76
CA LYS A 119 25.21 19.30 7.48
C LYS A 119 24.69 17.93 7.97
N PRO A 120 24.37 17.74 9.26
CA PRO A 120 23.85 16.45 9.73
C PRO A 120 22.50 16.11 9.10
N PHE A 121 21.62 17.10 8.91
CA PHE A 121 20.30 16.89 8.31
C PHE A 121 20.39 16.46 6.85
N SER A 122 21.21 17.13 6.04
CA SER A 122 21.38 16.78 4.62
C SER A 122 22.02 15.41 4.42
N SER A 123 22.99 15.04 5.27
CA SER A 123 23.57 13.69 5.29
C SER A 123 22.52 12.62 5.61
N LEU A 124 21.75 12.82 6.68
CA LEU A 124 20.67 11.91 7.08
C LEU A 124 19.65 11.75 5.95
N MET A 125 19.19 12.86 5.35
CA MET A 125 18.20 12.83 4.28
C MET A 125 18.73 12.21 2.97
N ARG A 126 20.04 12.26 2.73
CA ARG A 126 20.66 11.67 1.53
C ARG A 126 20.85 10.16 1.67
N ASN A 127 21.28 9.72 2.85
CA ASN A 127 21.61 8.32 3.13
C ASN A 127 20.38 7.51 3.58
N HIS A 128 19.42 8.14 4.26
CA HIS A 128 18.22 7.51 4.80
C HIS A 128 16.96 8.23 4.29
N LYS A 129 16.71 8.10 2.98
CA LYS A 129 15.58 8.74 2.30
C LYS A 129 14.23 8.30 2.87
N GLU A 130 14.17 7.14 3.49
CA GLU A 130 13.01 6.55 4.17
C GLU A 130 12.55 7.36 5.38
N VAL A 131 13.45 8.09 6.05
CA VAL A 131 13.14 8.85 7.27
C VAL A 131 12.09 9.94 7.01
N ARG A 132 11.98 10.48 5.79
CA ARG A 132 10.91 11.44 5.45
C ARG A 132 9.50 10.87 5.60
N TYR A 133 9.34 9.55 5.46
CA TYR A 133 8.06 8.87 5.62
C TYR A 133 7.71 8.59 7.08
N LEU A 134 8.56 9.00 8.03
CA LEU A 134 8.29 8.98 9.47
C LEU A 134 7.78 10.33 9.99
N ILE A 135 7.75 11.38 9.16
CA ILE A 135 7.40 12.74 9.58
C ILE A 135 5.89 12.95 9.47
N THR A 136 5.13 12.65 10.51
CA THR A 136 3.68 12.89 10.55
C THR A 136 3.34 14.35 10.87
N PRO A 137 2.28 14.94 10.27
CA PRO A 137 1.38 14.38 9.24
C PRO A 137 1.88 14.50 7.78
N ALA A 138 3.03 15.12 7.54
CA ALA A 138 3.50 15.40 6.19
C ALA A 138 3.70 14.14 5.33
N ASN A 139 4.12 13.03 5.94
CA ASN A 139 4.31 11.74 5.29
C ASN A 139 3.06 11.26 4.56
N TYR A 140 1.96 11.00 5.27
CA TYR A 140 0.76 10.43 4.69
C TYR A 140 0.03 11.43 3.78
N LEU A 141 0.11 12.75 4.06
CA LEU A 141 -0.45 13.78 3.18
C LEU A 141 0.25 13.80 1.83
N TRP A 142 1.58 13.79 1.83
CA TRP A 142 2.37 13.73 0.60
C TRP A 142 2.15 12.40 -0.14
N SER A 143 2.20 11.29 0.59
CA SER A 143 2.00 9.96 0.02
C SER A 143 0.62 9.82 -0.62
N LEU A 144 -0.45 10.23 0.07
CA LEU A 144 -1.82 10.22 -0.46
C LEU A 144 -1.96 11.12 -1.70
N ALA A 145 -1.44 12.35 -1.66
CA ALA A 145 -1.46 13.25 -2.80
C ALA A 145 -0.69 12.68 -4.01
N SER A 146 0.45 12.02 -3.76
CA SER A 146 1.23 11.38 -4.81
C SER A 146 0.55 10.16 -5.43
N VAL A 147 -0.18 9.37 -4.63
CA VAL A 147 -0.99 8.24 -5.11
C VAL A 147 -2.14 8.76 -5.95
N ALA A 148 -2.93 9.71 -5.43
CA ALA A 148 -4.04 10.32 -6.17
C ALA A 148 -3.61 10.95 -7.50
N ALA A 149 -2.47 11.66 -7.52
CA ALA A 149 -1.93 12.25 -8.74
C ALA A 149 -1.48 11.20 -9.77
N ARG A 150 -0.96 10.05 -9.33
CA ARG A 150 -0.58 8.95 -10.21
C ARG A 150 -1.79 8.22 -10.75
N ASP A 151 -2.76 7.92 -9.90
CA ASP A 151 -4.00 7.24 -10.28
C ASP A 151 -4.78 8.09 -11.29
N ALA A 152 -4.86 9.41 -11.08
CA ALA A 152 -5.48 10.34 -12.03
C ALA A 152 -4.78 10.39 -13.40
N ARG A 153 -3.45 10.19 -13.45
CA ARG A 153 -2.69 10.13 -14.71
C ARG A 153 -2.82 8.77 -15.40
N GLY A 154 -2.96 7.69 -14.63
CA GLY A 154 -3.03 6.31 -15.13
C GLY A 154 -4.43 5.88 -15.56
N ALA A 155 -5.49 6.38 -14.91
CA ALA A 155 -6.89 5.95 -15.11
C ALA A 155 -7.45 6.17 -16.53
N ALA A 156 -6.75 6.88 -17.41
CA ALA A 156 -7.19 7.18 -18.76
C ALA A 156 -6.49 6.37 -19.87
N LYS A 157 -5.53 5.49 -19.54
CA LYS A 157 -4.78 4.72 -20.54
C LYS A 157 -5.24 3.25 -20.54
N PRO A 158 -5.70 2.71 -21.68
CA PRO A 158 -5.86 1.26 -21.84
C PRO A 158 -4.54 0.55 -21.53
N HIS A 159 -4.61 -0.66 -20.98
CA HIS A 159 -3.42 -1.48 -20.79
C HIS A 159 -2.72 -1.72 -22.14
N GLU A 160 -1.42 -1.48 -22.18
CA GLU A 160 -0.57 -1.77 -23.33
C GLU A 160 -0.60 -3.28 -23.60
N ALA A 161 -1.05 -3.65 -24.79
CA ALA A 161 -1.11 -5.04 -25.18
C ALA A 161 0.29 -5.63 -25.36
N LEU A 162 0.54 -6.81 -24.81
CA LEU A 162 1.86 -7.47 -24.85
C LEU A 162 1.80 -8.79 -25.61
N GLY A 163 2.85 -9.13 -26.36
CA GLY A 163 2.94 -10.41 -27.08
C GLY A 163 1.85 -10.56 -28.15
N LEU A 164 1.67 -9.56 -29.01
CA LEU A 164 0.68 -9.58 -30.10
C LEU A 164 0.95 -10.69 -31.13
N ASP A 165 2.20 -11.16 -31.18
CA ASP A 165 2.71 -12.26 -32.00
C ASP A 165 2.69 -13.62 -31.27
N ALA A 166 2.19 -13.68 -30.03
CA ALA A 166 2.18 -14.90 -29.24
C ALA A 166 1.34 -15.98 -29.91
N SER A 167 1.98 -17.10 -30.25
CA SER A 167 1.37 -18.26 -30.86
C SER A 167 1.94 -19.55 -30.27
N PRO A 168 1.21 -20.69 -30.33
CA PRO A 168 1.72 -21.98 -29.89
C PRO A 168 3.03 -22.33 -30.61
N GLY A 169 4.08 -22.67 -29.85
CA GLY A 169 5.35 -23.10 -30.42
C GLY A 169 5.36 -24.58 -30.86
N PRO A 170 6.41 -25.05 -31.55
CA PRO A 170 6.49 -26.42 -32.10
C PRO A 170 6.36 -27.55 -31.05
N SER A 171 6.60 -27.24 -29.77
CA SER A 171 6.43 -28.20 -28.68
C SER A 171 4.96 -28.51 -28.38
N TRP A 172 4.02 -27.66 -28.79
CA TRP A 172 2.59 -27.89 -28.64
C TRP A 172 2.09 -28.95 -29.62
N GLU A 173 2.57 -28.93 -30.86
CA GLU A 173 2.19 -29.90 -31.90
C GLU A 173 2.63 -31.33 -31.58
N LYS A 174 3.74 -31.48 -30.85
CA LYS A 174 4.31 -32.79 -30.47
C LYS A 174 3.62 -33.43 -29.28
N GLY A 175 2.73 -32.73 -28.58
CA GLY A 175 2.09 -33.22 -27.36
C GLY A 175 0.74 -33.89 -27.64
N SER A 176 0.59 -35.16 -27.29
CA SER A 176 -0.68 -35.90 -27.44
C SER A 176 -1.64 -35.77 -26.25
N LYS A 177 -1.20 -35.17 -25.13
CA LYS A 177 -2.00 -35.02 -23.91
C LYS A 177 -2.25 -33.54 -23.58
N PRO A 178 -3.44 -33.18 -23.09
CA PRO A 178 -3.70 -31.84 -22.55
C PRO A 178 -2.70 -31.49 -21.46
N ARG A 179 -2.19 -30.25 -21.48
CA ARG A 179 -1.31 -29.70 -20.44
C ARG A 179 -2.14 -28.85 -19.51
N PHE A 180 -2.08 -29.16 -18.21
CA PHE A 180 -2.77 -28.41 -17.18
C PHE A 180 -1.75 -27.95 -16.14
N VAL A 181 -1.75 -26.65 -15.84
CA VAL A 181 -0.81 -26.02 -14.90
C VAL A 181 -1.61 -25.25 -13.88
N VAL A 182 -1.34 -25.51 -12.60
CA VAL A 182 -1.88 -24.75 -11.48
C VAL A 182 -0.77 -23.88 -10.92
N VAL A 183 -1.01 -22.56 -10.87
CA VAL A 183 -0.11 -21.61 -10.24
C VAL A 183 -0.76 -21.17 -8.93
N VAL A 184 -0.20 -21.62 -7.80
CA VAL A 184 -0.66 -21.20 -6.47
C VAL A 184 0.09 -19.94 -6.06
N VAL A 185 -0.62 -18.83 -5.96
CA VAL A 185 -0.08 -17.56 -5.48
C VAL A 185 -0.35 -17.47 -3.98
N GLY A 186 0.67 -17.73 -3.16
CA GLY A 186 0.55 -17.66 -1.70
C GLY A 186 0.51 -16.22 -1.16
N GLU A 187 0.09 -16.08 0.09
CA GLU A 187 0.04 -14.80 0.81
C GLU A 187 0.87 -14.87 2.10
N THR A 188 1.72 -13.86 2.34
CA THR A 188 2.52 -13.62 3.56
C THR A 188 3.47 -14.73 4.05
N ALA A 189 3.38 -15.96 3.53
CA ALA A 189 4.27 -17.07 3.88
C ALA A 189 5.74 -16.74 3.59
N ARG A 190 6.64 -17.10 4.53
CA ARG A 190 8.06 -16.77 4.44
C ARG A 190 8.97 -17.98 4.57
N ALA A 191 10.06 -17.97 3.80
CA ALA A 191 11.03 -19.06 3.71
C ALA A 191 11.64 -19.47 5.06
N ALA A 192 11.80 -18.52 5.99
CA ALA A 192 12.37 -18.77 7.32
C ALA A 192 11.53 -19.69 8.21
N ASN A 193 10.24 -19.84 7.91
CA ASN A 193 9.31 -20.71 8.65
C ASN A 193 8.83 -21.90 7.82
N TRP A 194 9.49 -22.17 6.69
CA TRP A 194 9.11 -23.23 5.76
C TRP A 194 9.82 -24.55 6.09
N GLY A 195 9.07 -25.62 6.35
CA GLY A 195 9.61 -26.90 6.84
C GLY A 195 10.61 -27.52 5.87
N LEU A 196 10.35 -27.49 4.55
CA LEU A 196 11.28 -27.98 3.53
C LEU A 196 12.61 -27.20 3.46
N ASN A 197 12.69 -26.01 4.06
CA ASN A 197 13.92 -25.23 4.17
C ASN A 197 14.72 -25.55 5.45
N GLY A 198 14.30 -26.55 6.23
CA GLY A 198 14.97 -26.94 7.48
C GLY A 198 14.55 -26.10 8.69
N TYR A 199 13.37 -25.49 8.68
CA TYR A 199 12.83 -24.83 9.86
C TYR A 199 12.68 -25.81 11.03
N ALA A 200 12.89 -25.35 12.26
CA ALA A 200 12.90 -26.19 13.46
C ALA A 200 11.60 -26.98 13.68
N ARG A 201 10.47 -26.49 13.15
CA ARG A 201 9.18 -27.21 13.14
C ARG A 201 8.88 -27.62 11.70
N GLN A 202 8.43 -28.87 11.50
CA GLN A 202 7.96 -29.32 10.20
C GLN A 202 6.58 -28.69 9.88
N THR A 203 6.59 -27.52 9.24
CA THR A 203 5.39 -26.76 8.86
C THR A 203 4.80 -27.17 7.51
N THR A 204 5.45 -28.08 6.80
CA THR A 204 5.04 -28.60 5.48
C THR A 204 5.01 -30.14 5.47
N PRO A 205 4.35 -30.79 6.45
CA PRO A 205 4.46 -32.25 6.62
C PRO A 205 3.93 -33.03 5.41
N GLU A 206 2.85 -32.57 4.78
CA GLU A 206 2.28 -33.25 3.62
C GLU A 206 3.17 -33.13 2.38
N LEU A 207 3.78 -31.96 2.14
CA LEU A 207 4.74 -31.78 1.05
C LEU A 207 6.04 -32.57 1.29
N ALA A 208 6.46 -32.72 2.54
CA ALA A 208 7.66 -33.48 2.89
C ALA A 208 7.54 -34.99 2.59
N ARG A 209 6.31 -35.50 2.42
CA ARG A 209 6.03 -36.89 2.02
C ARG A 209 6.06 -37.10 0.51
N LEU A 210 6.10 -36.02 -0.27
CA LEU A 210 6.04 -36.04 -1.73
C LEU A 210 7.43 -35.78 -2.34
N ASN A 211 7.64 -36.23 -3.57
CA ASN A 211 8.86 -35.93 -4.33
C ASN A 211 8.76 -34.55 -5.00
N VAL A 212 8.71 -33.49 -4.19
CA VAL A 212 8.59 -32.10 -4.65
C VAL A 212 9.97 -31.44 -4.82
N ILE A 213 10.06 -30.54 -5.79
CA ILE A 213 11.23 -29.66 -5.95
C ILE A 213 11.04 -28.44 -5.05
N ASN A 214 11.91 -28.27 -4.06
CA ASN A 214 11.90 -27.12 -3.17
C ASN A 214 12.96 -26.09 -3.56
N PHE A 215 12.57 -24.83 -3.68
CA PHE A 215 13.48 -23.71 -3.95
C PHE A 215 13.74 -22.92 -2.67
N SER A 216 14.88 -23.17 -2.02
CA SER A 216 15.20 -22.58 -0.71
C SER A 216 15.69 -21.13 -0.76
N LYS A 217 16.05 -20.62 -1.95
CA LYS A 217 16.58 -19.27 -2.16
C LYS A 217 15.78 -18.51 -3.21
N VAL A 218 14.64 -17.96 -2.78
CA VAL A 218 13.75 -17.14 -3.61
C VAL A 218 13.55 -15.78 -2.93
N THR A 219 13.39 -14.72 -3.72
CA THR A 219 13.14 -13.37 -3.23
C THR A 219 11.96 -12.77 -3.98
N SER A 220 11.02 -12.17 -3.25
CA SER A 220 9.84 -11.51 -3.82
C SER A 220 10.21 -10.23 -4.58
N CYS A 221 9.32 -9.79 -5.47
CA CYS A 221 9.42 -8.48 -6.13
C CYS A 221 9.32 -7.32 -5.13
N GLY A 222 8.37 -7.40 -4.20
CA GLY A 222 8.14 -6.42 -3.15
C GLY A 222 7.75 -7.09 -1.82
N THR A 223 7.26 -6.29 -0.89
CA THR A 223 6.89 -6.73 0.47
C THR A 223 5.40 -6.55 0.77
N ASN A 224 4.60 -6.28 -0.26
CA ASN A 224 3.15 -6.22 -0.19
C ASN A 224 2.54 -6.78 -1.49
N THR A 225 1.27 -7.13 -1.44
CA THR A 225 0.53 -7.77 -2.54
C THR A 225 0.37 -6.83 -3.74
N ASP A 226 0.12 -5.53 -3.52
CA ASP A 226 -0.06 -4.54 -4.59
C ASP A 226 1.20 -4.33 -5.46
N VAL A 227 2.39 -4.47 -4.88
CA VAL A 227 3.66 -4.40 -5.62
C VAL A 227 4.05 -5.77 -6.19
N SER A 228 3.91 -6.82 -5.38
CA SER A 228 4.48 -8.14 -5.72
C SER A 228 3.68 -8.84 -6.80
N LEU A 229 2.35 -8.78 -6.72
CA LEU A 229 1.46 -9.51 -7.60
C LEU A 229 1.55 -9.02 -9.04
N PRO A 230 1.41 -7.71 -9.35
CA PRO A 230 1.61 -7.24 -10.72
C PRO A 230 3.03 -7.48 -11.24
N CYS A 231 4.05 -7.32 -10.40
CA CYS A 231 5.45 -7.49 -10.81
C CYS A 231 5.78 -8.93 -11.24
N MET A 232 5.26 -9.95 -10.56
CA MET A 232 5.58 -11.34 -10.92
C MET A 232 4.93 -11.80 -12.23
N PHE A 233 3.86 -11.13 -12.67
CA PHE A 233 3.18 -11.41 -13.93
C PHE A 233 3.53 -10.41 -15.04
N ALA A 234 4.39 -9.43 -14.78
CA ALA A 234 4.84 -8.45 -15.75
C ALA A 234 6.05 -8.95 -16.55
N PRO A 235 6.30 -8.41 -17.76
CA PRO A 235 7.51 -8.71 -18.53
C PRO A 235 8.78 -8.16 -17.86
N VAL A 236 8.64 -7.19 -16.95
CA VAL A 236 9.74 -6.59 -16.18
C VAL A 236 9.68 -7.05 -14.73
N GLY A 237 10.77 -7.67 -14.27
CA GLY A 237 10.89 -8.12 -12.88
C GLY A 237 11.52 -7.07 -11.96
N ARG A 238 11.75 -7.46 -10.70
CA ARG A 238 12.29 -6.62 -9.61
C ARG A 238 13.49 -5.72 -9.97
N ARG A 239 14.42 -6.18 -10.81
CA ARG A 239 15.65 -5.44 -11.16
C ARG A 239 15.37 -4.21 -12.04
N SER A 240 14.25 -4.22 -12.76
CA SER A 240 13.82 -3.14 -13.65
C SER A 240 12.38 -2.73 -13.30
N TYR A 241 12.06 -2.73 -12.01
CA TYR A 241 10.70 -2.44 -11.54
C TYR A 241 10.27 -1.02 -11.91
N ASP A 242 9.18 -0.92 -12.66
CA ASP A 242 8.52 0.31 -13.02
C ASP A 242 7.01 0.13 -12.80
N ALA A 243 6.47 0.80 -11.77
CA ALA A 243 5.07 0.64 -11.39
C ALA A 243 4.09 1.18 -12.44
N GLU A 244 4.47 2.19 -13.23
CA GLU A 244 3.60 2.74 -14.27
C GLU A 244 3.56 1.78 -15.46
N ARG A 245 4.71 1.27 -15.89
CA ARG A 245 4.80 0.27 -16.94
C ARG A 245 4.08 -1.02 -16.57
N ILE A 246 4.34 -1.55 -15.37
CA ILE A 246 3.74 -2.82 -14.90
C ILE A 246 2.22 -2.72 -14.84
N ASN A 247 1.69 -1.68 -14.19
CA ASN A 247 0.23 -1.52 -14.03
C ASN A 247 -0.45 -1.02 -15.31
N GLY A 248 0.31 -0.47 -16.26
CA GLY A 248 -0.20 0.02 -17.53
C GLY A 248 -0.08 -0.97 -18.67
N SER A 249 0.30 -2.23 -18.41
CA SER A 249 0.51 -3.26 -19.43
C SER A 249 -0.28 -4.54 -19.12
N GLU A 250 -0.64 -5.28 -20.15
CA GLU A 250 -1.19 -6.63 -19.99
C GLU A 250 -0.22 -7.56 -19.25
N SER A 251 -0.77 -8.53 -18.51
CA SER A 251 0.02 -9.50 -17.76
C SER A 251 0.40 -10.72 -18.62
N LEU A 252 1.32 -11.55 -18.11
CA LEU A 252 1.66 -12.86 -18.70
C LEU A 252 0.41 -13.71 -18.99
N LEU A 253 -0.62 -13.60 -18.15
CA LEU A 253 -1.88 -14.34 -18.33
C LEU A 253 -2.62 -13.95 -19.62
N HIS A 254 -2.56 -12.68 -20.00
CA HIS A 254 -3.15 -12.18 -21.24
C HIS A 254 -2.41 -12.73 -22.46
N VAL A 255 -1.07 -12.76 -22.39
CA VAL A 255 -0.23 -13.35 -23.45
C VAL A 255 -0.53 -14.84 -23.61
N LEU A 256 -0.68 -15.58 -22.52
CA LEU A 256 -1.05 -17.00 -22.54
C LEU A 256 -2.45 -17.20 -23.15
N SER A 257 -3.43 -16.39 -22.73
CA SER A 257 -4.79 -16.44 -23.29
C SER A 257 -4.79 -16.17 -24.79
N ARG A 258 -4.03 -15.18 -25.25
CA ARG A 258 -3.87 -14.86 -26.68
C ARG A 258 -3.24 -16.00 -27.47
N ALA A 259 -2.27 -16.70 -26.88
CA ALA A 259 -1.66 -17.89 -27.48
C ALA A 259 -2.60 -19.12 -27.49
N GLY A 260 -3.84 -18.99 -27.04
CA GLY A 260 -4.84 -20.08 -27.04
C GLY A 260 -4.84 -20.94 -25.77
N VAL A 261 -4.14 -20.53 -24.70
CA VAL A 261 -4.19 -21.21 -23.41
C VAL A 261 -5.49 -20.85 -22.69
N GLY A 262 -6.23 -21.84 -22.21
CA GLY A 262 -7.34 -21.62 -21.28
C GLY A 262 -6.81 -21.07 -19.95
N VAL A 263 -7.09 -19.81 -19.65
CA VAL A 263 -6.69 -19.15 -18.41
C VAL A 263 -7.92 -18.94 -17.53
N HIS A 264 -7.78 -19.28 -16.25
CA HIS A 264 -8.81 -19.07 -15.24
C HIS A 264 -8.16 -18.64 -13.93
N TRP A 265 -8.68 -17.57 -13.32
CA TRP A 265 -8.20 -17.05 -12.04
C TRP A 265 -9.22 -17.29 -10.94
N ARG A 266 -8.86 -18.06 -9.91
CA ARG A 266 -9.65 -18.22 -8.70
C ARG A 266 -9.06 -17.36 -7.59
N ASP A 267 -9.81 -16.39 -7.12
CA ASP A 267 -9.40 -15.43 -6.10
C ASP A 267 -10.01 -15.76 -4.74
N ASN A 268 -9.17 -15.85 -3.70
CA ASN A 268 -9.60 -15.93 -2.30
C ASN A 268 -8.97 -14.83 -1.45
N GLN A 269 -8.66 -13.69 -2.07
CA GLN A 269 -8.03 -12.55 -1.40
C GLN A 269 -8.79 -11.27 -1.75
N SER A 270 -8.18 -10.11 -1.55
CA SER A 270 -8.72 -8.80 -1.95
C SER A 270 -8.57 -8.50 -3.46
N GLY A 271 -8.56 -9.54 -4.31
CA GLY A 271 -8.50 -9.43 -5.76
C GLY A 271 -7.10 -9.48 -6.37
N CYS A 272 -7.07 -9.66 -7.71
CA CYS A 272 -5.85 -9.93 -8.48
C CYS A 272 -5.00 -8.68 -8.84
N LYS A 273 -5.34 -7.51 -8.30
CA LYS A 273 -4.61 -6.24 -8.50
C LYS A 273 -4.33 -5.89 -9.97
N GLY A 274 -5.28 -6.18 -10.86
CA GLY A 274 -5.22 -5.90 -12.31
C GLY A 274 -4.57 -7.00 -13.17
N VAL A 275 -3.95 -8.01 -12.56
CA VAL A 275 -3.26 -9.09 -13.30
C VAL A 275 -4.22 -9.93 -14.14
N CYS A 276 -5.47 -10.07 -13.69
CA CYS A 276 -6.49 -10.93 -14.28
C CYS A 276 -7.62 -10.15 -14.98
N GLU A 277 -7.45 -8.84 -15.18
CA GLU A 277 -8.49 -7.98 -15.74
C GLU A 277 -8.91 -8.42 -17.15
N GLY A 278 -10.21 -8.55 -17.41
CA GLY A 278 -10.71 -9.02 -18.71
C GLY A 278 -10.50 -10.51 -19.00
N LEU A 279 -9.95 -11.30 -18.07
CA LEU A 279 -9.83 -12.75 -18.18
C LEU A 279 -10.95 -13.47 -17.39
N PRO A 280 -11.19 -14.77 -17.62
CA PRO A 280 -12.10 -15.55 -16.78
C PRO A 280 -11.63 -15.58 -15.32
N THR A 281 -12.49 -15.10 -14.42
CA THR A 281 -12.20 -15.04 -12.99
C THR A 281 -13.39 -15.52 -12.16
N GLU A 282 -13.11 -16.08 -11.00
CA GLU A 282 -14.11 -16.39 -9.97
C GLU A 282 -13.55 -16.08 -8.59
N THR A 283 -14.42 -15.76 -7.64
CA THR A 283 -14.05 -15.58 -6.23
C THR A 283 -14.54 -16.77 -5.42
N VAL A 284 -13.72 -17.30 -4.52
CA VAL A 284 -14.12 -18.40 -3.61
C VAL A 284 -15.32 -18.01 -2.75
N ALA A 285 -15.38 -16.76 -2.30
CA ALA A 285 -16.56 -16.22 -1.60
C ALA A 285 -17.84 -16.29 -2.44
N GLY A 286 -17.74 -16.12 -3.76
CA GLY A 286 -18.87 -16.27 -4.69
C GLY A 286 -19.27 -17.73 -4.93
N LEU A 287 -18.33 -18.67 -4.82
CA LEU A 287 -18.60 -20.12 -4.87
C LEU A 287 -19.28 -20.62 -3.58
N ASN A 288 -19.01 -19.94 -2.46
CA ASN A 288 -19.54 -20.24 -1.12
C ASN A 288 -19.50 -21.74 -0.75
N PRO A 289 -18.32 -22.39 -0.80
CA PRO A 289 -18.18 -23.80 -0.45
C PRO A 289 -18.67 -24.08 1.00
N PRO A 290 -19.51 -25.11 1.20
CA PRO A 290 -20.10 -25.41 2.51
C PRO A 290 -19.05 -25.58 3.62
N GLY A 291 -19.22 -24.83 4.71
CA GLY A 291 -18.37 -24.94 5.90
C GLY A 291 -16.97 -24.31 5.78
N LEU A 292 -16.65 -23.70 4.64
CA LEU A 292 -15.34 -23.04 4.44
C LEU A 292 -15.45 -21.51 4.47
N CYS A 293 -16.64 -20.94 4.36
CA CYS A 293 -16.87 -19.50 4.35
C CYS A 293 -17.64 -19.02 5.58
N ASP A 294 -17.12 -17.98 6.25
CA ASP A 294 -17.78 -17.28 7.35
C ASP A 294 -17.53 -15.76 7.25
N GLY A 295 -18.59 -14.97 7.41
CA GLY A 295 -18.50 -13.50 7.42
C GLY A 295 -17.88 -12.86 6.17
N GLY A 296 -17.98 -13.52 5.00
CA GLY A 296 -17.40 -13.05 3.74
C GLY A 296 -15.92 -13.43 3.53
N ARG A 297 -15.32 -14.21 4.44
CA ARG A 297 -14.01 -14.84 4.27
C ARG A 297 -14.15 -16.33 4.03
N CYS A 298 -13.26 -16.91 3.25
CA CYS A 298 -13.22 -18.35 3.02
C CYS A 298 -11.83 -18.92 3.29
N LEU A 299 -11.79 -20.15 3.80
CA LEU A 299 -10.56 -20.93 3.88
C LEU A 299 -10.12 -21.35 2.47
N ASP A 300 -8.81 -21.36 2.20
CA ASP A 300 -8.23 -21.70 0.89
C ASP A 300 -8.50 -23.14 0.43
N GLY A 301 -9.08 -24.00 1.28
CA GLY A 301 -9.44 -25.38 0.93
C GLY A 301 -10.66 -25.52 0.03
N GLY A 302 -11.23 -24.41 -0.47
CA GLY A 302 -12.45 -24.33 -1.26
C GLY A 302 -12.29 -24.31 -2.78
#